data_AF-A0A6I7YMH5-F1
#
_entry.id   AF-A0A6I7YMH5-F1
#
_cell.length_a   1.000
_cell.length_b   1.000
_cell.length_c   1.000
_cell.angle_alpha   90.00
_cell.angle_beta   90.00
_cell.angle_gamma   90.00
#
_symmetry.space_group_name_H-M   'P 1'
#
loop_
_entity.id
_entity.type
_entity.pdbx_description
1 polymer ?
#
loop_
_entity_poly.entity_id
_entity_poly.type
_entity_poly.pdbx_seq_one_letter_code
_entity_poly.pdbx_strand_id
1 'polypeptide(L)'
;MRGDITSRRLKVLIDGLPEGSALHRARLDGHEWTSVHDLLWTLVQAVPRREKLLARQLNKQQAQGLKMPKLKTYPWDPDQDQSRYGKINAGDEEAALSYLEGLSPS
;
A
#
# COMPACT_ATOMS: atom_id res chain seq x y z
N MET A 1 36.98 25.26 -9.77
CA MET A 1 36.01 25.59 -10.83
C MET A 1 34.68 24.94 -10.48
N ARG A 2 33.66 25.71 -10.05
CA ARG A 2 32.28 25.21 -9.95
C ARG A 2 31.69 25.28 -11.35
N GLY A 3 31.44 24.12 -11.98
CA GLY A 3 30.82 24.08 -13.29
C GLY A 3 29.34 24.41 -13.16
N ASP A 4 28.92 25.55 -13.68
CA ASP A 4 27.49 25.91 -13.72
C ASP A 4 26.75 24.93 -14.64
N ILE A 5 25.81 24.19 -14.06
CA ILE A 5 24.95 23.26 -14.78
C ILE A 5 23.77 24.06 -15.33
N THR A 6 23.61 24.08 -16.65
CA THR A 6 22.44 24.70 -17.27
C THR A 6 21.15 23.94 -16.92
N SER A 7 20.01 24.63 -16.83
CA SER A 7 18.73 24.03 -16.44
C SER A 7 18.32 22.86 -17.33
N ARG A 8 18.66 22.89 -18.63
CA ARG A 8 18.42 21.79 -19.57
C ARG A 8 19.25 20.55 -19.21
N ARG A 9 20.51 20.73 -18.82
CA ARG A 9 21.40 19.62 -18.41
C ARG A 9 20.97 19.04 -17.06
N LEU A 10 20.51 19.88 -16.13
CA LEU A 10 19.93 19.42 -14.87
C LEU A 10 18.69 18.56 -15.10
N LYS A 11 17.80 18.96 -16.02
CA LYS A 11 16.62 18.17 -16.38
C LYS A 11 16.98 16.78 -16.91
N VAL A 12 17.95 16.69 -17.83
CA VAL A 12 18.42 15.39 -18.36
C VAL A 12 18.99 14.51 -17.24
N LEU A 13 19.70 15.09 -16.27
CA LEU A 13 20.24 14.33 -15.13
C LEU A 13 19.12 13.83 -14.22
N ILE A 14 18.10 14.65 -13.95
CA ILE A 14 16.94 14.27 -13.15
C ILE A 14 16.14 13.16 -13.83
N ASP A 15 15.89 13.30 -15.14
CA ASP A 15 15.11 12.34 -15.92
C ASP A 15 15.86 11.01 -16.12
N GLY A 16 17.20 11.03 -16.06
CA GLY A 16 18.04 9.83 -16.17
C GLY A 16 18.32 9.11 -14.84
N LEU A 17 17.78 9.58 -13.70
CA LEU A 17 17.97 8.90 -12.43
C LEU A 17 17.26 7.54 -12.42
N PRO A 18 17.89 6.50 -11.85
CA PRO A 18 17.24 5.20 -11.73
C PRO A 18 16.05 5.27 -10.77
N GLU A 19 15.10 4.36 -11.00
CA GLU A 19 14.02 4.09 -10.04
C GLU A 19 14.62 3.65 -8.70
N GLY A 20 14.02 4.09 -7.59
CA GLY A 20 14.55 3.85 -6.23
C GLY A 20 15.62 4.85 -5.76
N SER A 21 16.05 5.79 -6.62
CA SER A 21 16.91 6.91 -6.22
C SER A 21 16.28 7.77 -5.11
N ALA A 22 17.09 8.55 -4.39
CA ALA A 22 16.59 9.43 -3.31
C ALA A 22 15.52 10.41 -3.80
N LEU A 23 15.68 10.96 -5.02
CA LEU A 23 14.66 11.82 -5.63
C LEU A 23 13.38 11.05 -5.96
N HIS A 24 13.51 9.82 -6.45
CA HIS A 24 12.38 8.94 -6.73
C HIS A 24 11.58 8.64 -5.45
N ARG A 25 12.25 8.26 -4.36
CA ARG A 25 11.63 8.06 -3.05
C ARG A 25 10.96 9.31 -2.52
N ALA A 26 11.58 10.48 -2.67
CA ALA A 26 11.01 11.74 -2.23
C ALA A 26 9.69 12.09 -2.94
N ARG A 27 9.47 11.58 -4.17
CA ARG A 27 8.19 11.74 -4.89
C ARG A 27 7.11 10.77 -4.45
N LEU A 28 7.48 9.73 -3.71
CA LEU A 28 6.63 8.62 -3.29
C LEU A 28 6.54 8.55 -1.75
N ASP A 29 6.51 9.72 -1.09
CA ASP A 29 6.40 9.85 0.38
C ASP A 29 7.46 9.05 1.16
N GLY A 30 8.65 8.87 0.56
CA GLY A 30 9.76 8.13 1.14
C GLY A 30 9.75 6.63 0.82
N HIS A 31 8.75 6.12 0.12
CA HIS A 31 8.63 4.70 -0.20
C HIS A 31 9.54 4.29 -1.37
N GLU A 32 10.20 3.14 -1.21
CA GLU A 32 10.91 2.45 -2.29
C GLU A 32 9.92 1.69 -3.16
N TRP A 33 9.33 2.40 -4.10
CA TRP A 33 8.36 1.82 -5.02
C TRP A 33 8.78 2.04 -6.45
N THR A 34 8.99 0.96 -7.19
CA THR A 34 9.50 1.00 -8.57
C THR A 34 8.50 0.34 -9.52
N SER A 35 8.74 0.42 -10.81
CA SER A 35 7.89 -0.23 -11.83
C SER A 35 7.78 -1.74 -11.61
N VAL A 36 8.82 -2.37 -11.07
CA VAL A 36 8.78 -3.80 -10.70
C VAL A 36 7.79 -4.05 -9.57
N HIS A 37 7.75 -3.16 -8.57
CA HIS A 37 6.81 -3.26 -7.47
C HIS A 37 5.37 -3.04 -7.95
N ASP A 38 5.13 -2.10 -8.87
CA ASP A 38 3.81 -1.90 -9.50
C ASP A 38 3.32 -3.16 -10.24
N LEU A 39 4.21 -3.81 -11.00
CA LEU A 39 3.89 -5.05 -11.70
C LEU A 39 3.56 -6.19 -10.72
N LEU A 40 4.38 -6.36 -9.69
CA LEU A 40 4.13 -7.37 -8.65
C LEU A 40 2.82 -7.10 -7.91
N TRP A 41 2.55 -5.84 -7.59
CA TRP A 41 1.32 -5.45 -6.92
C TRP A 41 0.08 -5.73 -7.78
N THR A 42 0.17 -5.45 -9.08
CA THR A 42 -0.89 -5.78 -10.03
C THR A 42 -1.17 -7.29 -10.08
N LEU A 43 -0.11 -8.12 -10.04
CA LEU A 43 -0.23 -9.57 -10.01
C LEU A 43 -0.88 -10.08 -8.72
N VAL A 44 -0.44 -9.58 -7.57
CA VAL A 44 -1.03 -9.91 -6.25
C VAL A 44 -2.52 -9.59 -6.25
N GLN A 45 -2.88 -8.40 -6.73
CA GLN A 45 -4.27 -7.94 -6.82
C GLN A 45 -5.13 -8.72 -7.83
N ALA A 46 -4.51 -9.41 -8.79
CA ALA A 46 -5.23 -10.24 -9.76
C ALA A 46 -5.63 -11.62 -9.21
N VAL A 47 -4.93 -12.15 -8.20
CA VAL A 47 -5.18 -13.49 -7.64
C VAL A 47 -6.62 -13.62 -7.10
N PRO A 48 -7.11 -12.71 -6.24
CA PRO A 48 -8.46 -12.83 -5.71
C PRO A 48 -9.52 -12.78 -6.84
N ARG A 49 -9.30 -11.96 -7.88
CA ARG A 49 -10.23 -11.88 -9.03
C ARG A 49 -10.34 -13.24 -9.75
N ARG A 50 -9.24 -13.97 -9.89
CA ARG A 50 -9.23 -15.30 -10.52
C ARG A 50 -9.95 -16.32 -9.65
N GLU A 51 -9.73 -16.31 -8.33
CA GLU A 51 -10.43 -17.19 -7.40
C GLU A 51 -11.96 -16.99 -7.47
N LYS A 52 -12.42 -15.74 -7.56
CA LYS A 52 -13.86 -15.47 -7.73
C LYS A 52 -14.41 -16.01 -9.04
N LEU A 53 -13.66 -15.87 -10.14
CA LEU A 53 -14.08 -16.40 -11.44
C LEU A 53 -14.17 -17.93 -11.40
N LEU A 54 -13.21 -18.60 -10.77
CA LEU A 54 -13.23 -20.05 -10.58
C LEU A 54 -14.40 -20.47 -9.69
N ALA A 55 -14.61 -19.81 -8.56
CA ALA A 55 -15.74 -20.09 -7.67
C ALA A 55 -17.09 -19.94 -8.40
N ARG A 56 -17.23 -18.93 -9.27
CA ARG A 56 -18.43 -18.75 -10.11
C ARG A 56 -18.68 -19.89 -11.09
N GLN A 57 -17.61 -20.48 -11.62
CA GLN A 57 -17.71 -21.62 -12.54
C GLN A 57 -18.06 -22.92 -11.81
N LEU A 58 -17.54 -23.12 -10.59
CA LEU A 58 -17.78 -24.32 -9.80
C LEU A 58 -19.16 -24.30 -9.13
N ASN A 59 -19.53 -23.21 -8.45
CA ASN A 59 -20.82 -23.09 -7.77
C ASN A 59 -21.25 -21.61 -7.61
N LYS A 60 -22.33 -21.23 -8.30
CA LYS A 60 -22.88 -19.86 -8.28
C LYS A 60 -23.31 -19.39 -6.88
N GLN A 61 -23.80 -20.28 -6.03
CA GLN A 61 -24.22 -19.93 -4.66
C GLN A 61 -23.00 -19.63 -3.78
N GLN A 62 -21.94 -20.43 -3.91
CA GLN A 62 -20.69 -20.26 -3.17
C GLN A 62 -19.97 -18.96 -3.59
N ALA A 63 -20.07 -18.60 -4.87
CA ALA A 63 -19.52 -17.35 -5.39
C ALA A 63 -20.27 -16.09 -4.94
N GLN A 64 -21.54 -16.19 -4.56
CA GLN A 64 -22.35 -15.06 -4.09
C GLN A 64 -21.92 -14.58 -2.69
N GLY A 65 -21.40 -15.48 -1.85
CA GLY A 65 -20.89 -15.16 -0.51
C GLY A 65 -19.44 -14.65 -0.49
N LEU A 66 -18.71 -14.75 -1.60
CA LEU A 66 -17.29 -14.38 -1.65
C LEU A 66 -17.13 -12.85 -1.66
N LYS A 67 -16.76 -12.28 -0.50
CA LYS A 67 -16.37 -10.87 -0.39
C LYS A 67 -14.96 -10.70 -0.94
N MET A 68 -14.84 -9.88 -1.97
CA MET A 68 -13.53 -9.51 -2.51
C MET A 68 -12.93 -8.39 -1.67
N PRO A 69 -11.63 -8.47 -1.34
CA PRO A 69 -10.93 -7.30 -0.83
C PRO A 69 -11.03 -6.17 -1.85
N LYS A 70 -11.20 -4.94 -1.37
CA LYS A 70 -11.09 -3.76 -2.23
C LYS A 70 -9.66 -3.65 -2.73
N LEU A 71 -9.51 -3.26 -3.98
CA LEU A 71 -8.21 -3.05 -4.59
C LEU A 71 -7.62 -1.75 -4.06
N LYS A 72 -6.36 -1.79 -3.64
CA LYS A 72 -5.61 -0.59 -3.23
C LYS A 72 -4.72 -0.14 -4.37
N THR A 73 -4.52 1.16 -4.51
CA THR A 73 -3.57 1.71 -5.49
C THR A 73 -2.15 1.31 -5.09
N TYR A 74 -1.80 1.51 -3.82
CA TYR A 74 -0.54 1.07 -3.23
C TYR A 74 -0.77 0.19 -1.98
N PRO A 75 0.21 -0.65 -1.59
CA PRO A 75 0.07 -1.52 -0.43
C PRO A 75 -0.11 -0.79 0.90
N TRP A 76 0.57 0.35 1.06
CA TRP A 76 0.51 1.18 2.26
C TRP A 76 -0.69 2.13 2.27
N ASP A 77 -1.49 2.16 1.19
CA ASP A 77 -2.69 2.97 1.20
C ASP A 77 -3.64 2.48 2.30
N PRO A 78 -4.30 3.41 2.99
CA PRO A 78 -5.28 3.07 4.02
C PRO A 78 -6.39 2.21 3.42
N ASP A 79 -6.75 1.15 4.15
CA ASP A 79 -7.96 0.39 3.83
C ASP A 79 -9.18 1.32 3.93
N GLN A 80 -10.04 1.32 2.91
CA GLN A 80 -11.29 2.08 2.99
C GLN A 80 -12.26 1.56 4.09
N ASP A 81 -11.94 0.44 4.73
CA ASP A 81 -12.67 -0.14 5.86
C ASP A 81 -11.86 -0.04 7.17
N GLN A 82 -11.32 1.15 7.45
CA GLN A 82 -10.69 1.53 8.73
C GLN A 82 -11.64 1.47 9.94
N SER A 83 -12.86 0.96 9.78
CA SER A 83 -13.91 1.08 10.79
C SER A 83 -13.83 0.05 11.92
N ARG A 84 -12.99 -0.99 11.80
CA ARG A 84 -13.10 -2.16 12.70
C ARG A 84 -11.95 -2.42 13.68
N TYR A 85 -10.76 -1.89 13.47
CA TYR A 85 -9.63 -2.20 14.34
C TYR A 85 -8.80 -0.94 14.64
N GLY A 86 -8.54 -0.69 15.92
CA GLY A 86 -7.67 0.39 16.40
C GLY A 86 -8.30 1.77 16.55
N LYS A 87 -9.61 1.93 16.31
CA LYS A 87 -10.31 3.17 16.68
C LYS A 87 -10.68 3.14 18.16
N ILE A 88 -10.03 4.00 18.92
CA ILE A 88 -10.43 4.34 20.28
C ILE A 88 -11.28 5.60 20.17
N ASN A 89 -12.46 5.61 20.79
CA ASN A 89 -13.28 6.83 20.82
C ASN A 89 -12.63 7.86 21.74
N ALA A 90 -12.91 9.13 21.49
CA ALA A 90 -12.47 10.21 22.38
C ALA A 90 -13.07 9.96 23.79
N GLY A 91 -12.21 9.73 24.78
CA GLY A 91 -12.57 9.38 26.16
C GLY A 91 -12.26 7.92 26.56
N ASP A 92 -11.96 7.04 25.60
CA ASP A 92 -11.66 5.63 25.86
C ASP A 92 -10.14 5.31 25.79
N GLU A 93 -9.29 6.32 25.63
CA GLU A 93 -7.84 6.16 25.42
C GLU A 93 -7.15 5.48 26.60
N GLU A 94 -7.53 5.85 27.82
CA GLU A 94 -6.94 5.31 29.06
C GLU A 94 -7.32 3.84 29.29
N ALA A 95 -8.56 3.46 28.95
CA ALA A 95 -9.02 2.07 29.02
C ALA A 95 -8.33 1.18 27.97
N ALA A 96 -8.09 1.72 26.77
CA ALA A 96 -7.37 1.00 25.73
C ALA A 96 -5.89 0.79 26.08
N LEU A 97 -5.24 1.79 26.71
CA LEU A 97 -3.87 1.66 27.21
C LEU A 97 -3.77 0.60 28.31
N SER A 98 -4.68 0.63 29.29
CA SER A 98 -4.71 -0.37 30.37
C SER A 98 -4.89 -1.81 29.84
N TYR A 99 -5.73 -1.99 28.82
CA TYR A 99 -5.90 -3.27 28.15
C TYR A 99 -4.61 -3.76 27.46
N LEU A 100 -3.88 -2.87 26.78
CA LEU A 100 -2.63 -3.21 26.11
C LEU A 100 -1.50 -3.53 27.10
N GLU A 101 -1.42 -2.82 28.22
CA GLU A 101 -0.47 -3.10 29.28
C GLU A 101 -0.70 -4.49 29.90
N GLY A 102 -1.97 -4.88 30.08
CA GLY A 102 -2.33 -6.22 30.57
C GLY A 102 -2.04 -7.37 29.60
N LEU A 103 -1.78 -7.09 28.32
CA LEU A 103 -1.40 -8.09 27.31
C LEU A 103 0.11 -8.27 27.17
N SER A 104 0.92 -7.41 27.80
CA SER A 104 2.37 -7.54 27.78
C SER A 104 2.80 -8.68 28.71
N PRO A 105 3.56 -9.69 28.24
CA PRO A 105 4.09 -10.71 29.12
C PRO A 105 5.11 -10.06 30.06
N SER A 106 4.88 -10.25 31.36
CA SER A 106 5.78 -9.84 32.45
C SER A 106 7.18 -10.43 32.33
#